data_AF-A0A4Y7J6A7-F1
#
_entry.id   AF-A0A4Y7J6A7-F1
#
_cell.length_a   1.000
_cell.length_b   1.000
_cell.length_c   1.000
_cell.angle_alpha   90.00
_cell.angle_beta   90.00
_cell.angle_gamma   90.00
#
_symmetry.space_group_name_H-M   'P 1'
#
loop_
_entity.id
_entity.type
_entity.pdbx_description
1 polymer ?
#
loop_
_entity_poly.entity_id
_entity_poly.type
_entity_poly.pdbx_seq_one_letter_code
_entity_poly.pdbx_strand_id
1 'polypeptide(L)'
;MNKDEIIKKTKAVIMFLSTIENRLDGKLPYCFKLARSRKMTLRTIPEHFAVTFGFQMVNYVEAYDIDEDLVKKVNVFVANYFGGNKKTKKNDIEKRMLEAAKDETRADDFVKFFVMFLLVSVFFPNKCGKTLAAKYLYMVFDINKVCWPEVFHDYVLDSIMTNRTDVENVVGCIIYPLYWLAEMTKIAKRKDGLDKYPRFSRWNLSNICKQVLSNFENLEEKTELWSKYDESEMRLDDPVDEVEIVVPDEKNEVPVKVQDEENEVPVEENVGASSEAKSFKAKYQFARALI
;
A
#
# COMPACT_ATOMS: atom_id res chain seq x y z
N MET A 1 -22.87 -2.27 -8.18
CA MET A 1 -22.16 -2.98 -9.26
C MET A 1 -22.85 -4.32 -9.47
N ASN A 2 -23.23 -4.68 -10.70
CA ASN A 2 -23.89 -5.97 -10.97
C ASN A 2 -22.88 -7.12 -10.75
N LYS A 3 -23.34 -8.26 -10.22
CA LYS A 3 -22.55 -9.49 -9.97
C LYS A 3 -21.74 -9.92 -11.19
N ASP A 4 -22.34 -9.85 -12.39
CA ASP A 4 -21.66 -10.20 -13.64
C ASP A 4 -20.47 -9.29 -13.96
N GLU A 5 -20.57 -8.01 -13.61
CA GLU A 5 -19.48 -7.05 -13.80
C GLU A 5 -18.32 -7.35 -12.84
N ILE A 6 -18.62 -7.76 -11.61
CA ILE A 6 -17.61 -8.18 -10.62
C ILE A 6 -16.86 -9.39 -11.16
N ILE A 7 -17.58 -10.43 -11.61
CA ILE A 7 -16.99 -11.65 -12.15
C ILE A 7 -16.06 -11.35 -13.32
N LYS A 8 -16.48 -10.47 -14.25
CA LYS A 8 -15.64 -10.05 -15.39
C LYS A 8 -14.37 -9.34 -14.92
N LYS A 9 -14.47 -8.41 -13.97
CA LYS A 9 -13.29 -7.72 -13.42
C LYS A 9 -12.34 -8.68 -12.73
N THR A 10 -12.86 -9.61 -11.91
CA THR A 10 -12.06 -10.65 -11.25
C THR A 10 -11.33 -11.52 -12.27
N LYS A 11 -12.01 -11.99 -13.33
CA LYS A 11 -11.37 -12.78 -14.40
C LYS A 11 -10.23 -12.03 -15.08
N ALA A 12 -10.41 -10.73 -15.37
CA ALA A 12 -9.38 -9.91 -15.97
C ALA A 12 -8.13 -9.80 -15.08
N VAL A 13 -8.32 -9.58 -13.77
CA VAL A 13 -7.23 -9.55 -12.79
C VAL A 13 -6.49 -10.89 -12.76
N ILE A 14 -7.23 -11.99 -12.56
CA ILE A 14 -6.69 -13.35 -12.52
C ILE A 14 -5.85 -13.66 -13.76
N MET A 15 -6.34 -13.26 -14.93
CA MET A 15 -5.67 -13.50 -16.21
C MET A 15 -4.34 -12.78 -16.31
N PHE A 16 -4.24 -11.54 -15.81
CA PHE A 16 -2.98 -10.81 -15.78
C PHE A 16 -2.03 -11.33 -14.69
N LEU A 17 -2.52 -11.54 -13.46
CA LEU A 17 -1.69 -11.98 -12.34
C LEU A 17 -1.06 -13.35 -12.57
N SER A 18 -1.76 -14.25 -13.27
CA SER A 18 -1.25 -15.57 -13.68
C SER A 18 -0.04 -15.51 -14.61
N THR A 19 0.33 -14.33 -15.12
CA THR A 19 1.52 -14.13 -15.97
C THR A 19 2.77 -13.78 -15.19
N ILE A 20 2.69 -13.68 -13.87
CA ILE A 20 3.88 -13.40 -13.06
C ILE A 20 4.89 -14.56 -13.20
N GLU A 21 6.14 -14.23 -13.48
CA GLU A 21 7.25 -15.17 -13.44
C GLU A 21 8.26 -14.71 -12.41
N ASN A 22 8.78 -15.66 -11.63
CA ASN A 22 10.01 -15.43 -10.88
C ASN A 22 11.18 -15.75 -11.80
N ARG A 23 12.17 -14.86 -11.92
CA ARG A 23 13.47 -15.32 -12.38
C ARG A 23 14.14 -16.04 -11.21
N LEU A 24 14.60 -17.26 -11.48
CA LEU A 24 15.12 -18.23 -10.50
C LEU A 24 16.30 -17.72 -9.66
N ASP A 25 16.85 -16.54 -9.98
CA ASP A 25 18.02 -15.97 -9.31
C ASP A 25 17.68 -15.11 -8.08
N GLY A 26 16.41 -14.77 -7.83
CA GLY A 26 15.98 -13.99 -6.66
C GLY A 26 16.58 -12.57 -6.58
N LYS A 27 17.25 -12.13 -7.64
CA LYS A 27 18.00 -10.87 -7.74
C LYS A 27 17.33 -9.83 -8.63
N LEU A 28 16.19 -10.18 -9.23
CA LEU A 28 15.52 -9.37 -10.24
C LEU A 28 14.13 -8.93 -9.77
N PRO A 29 13.70 -7.71 -10.14
CA PRO A 29 12.37 -7.21 -9.82
C PRO A 29 11.29 -8.12 -10.40
N TYR A 30 10.14 -8.19 -9.73
CA TYR A 30 8.99 -8.95 -10.18
C TYR A 30 8.63 -8.61 -11.63
N CYS A 31 8.42 -9.66 -12.43
CA CYS A 31 8.13 -9.52 -13.84
C CYS A 31 6.87 -10.30 -14.25
N PHE A 32 6.07 -9.67 -15.10
CA PHE A 32 4.94 -10.31 -15.77
C PHE A 32 5.38 -10.65 -17.18
N LYS A 33 5.43 -11.95 -17.48
CA LYS A 33 5.77 -12.45 -18.80
C LYS A 33 4.53 -12.91 -19.51
N LEU A 34 4.18 -12.18 -20.55
CA LEU A 34 2.96 -12.42 -21.29
C LEU A 34 3.17 -13.63 -22.20
N ALA A 35 2.71 -14.80 -21.74
CA ALA A 35 3.09 -16.14 -22.19
C ALA A 35 3.01 -16.39 -23.71
N ARG A 36 2.17 -15.63 -24.45
CA ARG A 36 2.00 -15.83 -25.89
C ARG A 36 2.65 -14.78 -26.79
N SER A 37 3.08 -13.61 -26.27
CA SER A 37 3.88 -12.68 -27.08
C SER A 37 5.38 -13.02 -27.07
N ARG A 38 5.82 -13.95 -26.19
CA ARG A 38 7.19 -14.51 -25.98
C ARG A 38 8.35 -13.49 -25.88
N LYS A 39 8.11 -12.20 -26.11
CA LYS A 39 9.10 -11.12 -26.15
C LYS A 39 8.81 -10.03 -25.11
N MET A 40 7.56 -9.91 -24.66
CA MET A 40 7.16 -8.83 -23.78
C MET A 40 7.27 -9.24 -22.30
N THR A 41 8.12 -8.52 -21.57
CA THR A 41 8.32 -8.68 -20.13
C THR A 41 8.07 -7.35 -19.45
N LEU A 42 7.00 -7.26 -18.66
CA LEU A 42 6.70 -6.06 -17.89
C LEU A 42 7.34 -6.18 -16.50
N ARG A 43 8.22 -5.25 -16.16
CA ARG A 43 8.85 -5.16 -14.83
C ARG A 43 8.20 -4.06 -14.02
N THR A 44 8.15 -4.23 -12.72
CA THR A 44 7.60 -3.21 -11.81
C THR A 44 8.55 -2.92 -10.66
N ILE A 45 8.59 -1.65 -10.24
CA ILE A 45 9.36 -1.16 -9.09
C ILE A 45 8.49 -0.18 -8.28
N PRO A 46 8.84 0.11 -7.02
CA PRO A 46 8.09 1.03 -6.16
C PRO A 46 7.83 2.42 -6.78
N GLU A 47 8.75 2.96 -7.58
CA GLU A 47 8.61 4.25 -8.26
C GLU A 47 7.43 4.24 -9.25
N HIS A 48 7.19 3.10 -9.91
CA HIS A 48 6.04 2.95 -10.79
C HIS A 48 4.74 3.02 -9.99
N PHE A 49 4.73 2.43 -8.80
CA PHE A 49 3.60 2.53 -7.87
C PHE A 49 3.40 3.97 -7.40
N ALA A 50 4.50 4.64 -7.03
CA ALA A 50 4.52 6.02 -6.58
C ALA A 50 3.89 6.95 -7.61
N VAL A 51 4.37 6.93 -8.85
CA VAL A 51 3.82 7.75 -9.94
C VAL A 51 2.40 7.34 -10.31
N THR A 52 2.06 6.04 -10.24
CA THR A 52 0.71 5.57 -10.54
C THR A 52 -0.32 6.19 -9.60
N PHE A 53 -0.02 6.21 -8.31
CA PHE A 53 -0.94 6.66 -7.26
C PHE A 53 -0.71 8.09 -6.78
N GLY A 54 0.39 8.74 -7.18
CA GLY A 54 0.78 10.07 -6.72
C GLY A 54 1.33 10.07 -5.30
N PHE A 55 2.14 9.07 -4.93
CA PHE A 55 2.82 9.01 -3.64
C PHE A 55 4.23 9.57 -3.73
N GLN A 56 4.71 10.15 -2.62
CA GLN A 56 6.09 10.59 -2.48
C GLN A 56 7.03 9.39 -2.25
N MET A 57 8.18 9.40 -2.91
CA MET A 57 9.29 8.51 -2.58
C MET A 57 10.11 9.15 -1.46
N VAL A 58 10.26 8.45 -0.33
CA VAL A 58 11.11 8.89 0.79
C VAL A 58 12.42 8.10 0.75
N ASN A 59 13.55 8.79 0.86
CA ASN A 59 14.89 8.19 0.74
C ASN A 59 15.27 7.25 1.90
N TYR A 60 14.48 7.24 2.98
CA TYR A 60 14.69 6.46 4.18
C TYR A 60 13.39 5.72 4.52
N VAL A 61 13.52 4.42 4.81
CA VAL A 61 12.48 3.63 5.42
C VAL A 61 12.87 3.46 6.88
N GLU A 62 12.33 4.31 7.75
CA GLU A 62 12.39 4.09 9.21
C GLU A 62 11.15 3.36 9.71
N ALA A 63 10.41 2.68 8.83
CA ALA A 63 9.16 1.97 9.16
C ALA A 63 9.33 0.82 10.18
N TYR A 64 10.55 0.60 10.69
CA TYR A 64 10.91 -0.47 11.61
C TYR A 64 11.73 0.01 12.83
N ASP A 65 12.06 1.30 12.95
CA ASP A 65 12.69 1.82 14.16
C ASP A 65 11.61 2.12 15.21
N ILE A 66 11.04 1.04 15.76
CA ILE A 66 9.97 1.13 16.74
C ILE A 66 10.61 1.38 18.10
N ASP A 67 10.65 2.64 18.52
CA ASP A 67 11.10 3.03 19.85
C ASP A 67 10.00 2.86 20.92
N GLU A 68 10.39 2.93 22.19
CA GLU A 68 9.47 2.76 23.33
C GLU A 68 8.39 3.85 23.40
N ASP A 69 8.68 5.07 22.93
CA ASP A 69 7.73 6.18 22.94
C ASP A 69 6.62 5.96 21.90
N LEU A 70 6.98 5.52 20.70
CA LEU A 70 6.05 5.12 19.65
C LEU A 70 5.15 3.98 20.11
N VAL A 71 5.71 2.97 20.78
CA VAL A 71 4.93 1.86 21.38
C VAL A 71 3.92 2.39 22.38
N LYS A 72 4.34 3.30 23.26
CA LYS A 72 3.45 3.92 24.26
C LYS A 72 2.32 4.69 23.58
N LYS A 73 2.63 5.53 22.59
CA LYS A 73 1.65 6.31 21.81
C LYS A 73 0.61 5.41 21.14
N VAL A 74 1.06 4.36 20.45
CA VAL A 74 0.16 3.40 19.78
C VAL A 74 -0.71 2.66 20.78
N ASN A 75 -0.16 2.22 21.91
CA ASN A 75 -0.92 1.51 22.95
C ASN A 75 -2.00 2.40 23.57
N VAL A 76 -1.69 3.66 23.88
CA VAL A 76 -2.68 4.64 24.38
C VAL A 76 -3.78 4.86 23.36
N PHE A 77 -3.43 5.05 22.08
CA PHE A 77 -4.40 5.23 21.01
C PHE A 77 -5.32 4.01 20.85
N VAL A 78 -4.76 2.80 20.88
CA VAL A 78 -5.54 1.56 20.77
C VAL A 78 -6.44 1.34 21.98
N ALA A 79 -5.97 1.66 23.19
CA ALA A 79 -6.78 1.62 24.40
C ALA A 79 -7.99 2.57 24.29
N ASN A 80 -7.74 3.83 23.91
CA ASN A 80 -8.75 4.87 23.84
C ASN A 80 -9.82 4.59 22.78
N TYR A 81 -9.42 4.13 21.60
CA TYR A 81 -10.32 4.03 20.45
C TYR A 81 -10.85 2.63 20.18
N PHE A 82 -10.10 1.60 20.54
CA PHE A 82 -10.42 0.20 20.24
C PHE A 82 -10.51 -0.68 21.48
N GLY A 83 -10.55 -0.08 22.69
CA GLY A 83 -10.74 -0.80 23.94
C GLY A 83 -9.63 -1.81 24.24
N GLY A 84 -8.40 -1.53 23.78
CA GLY A 84 -7.25 -2.42 23.97
C GLY A 84 -7.28 -3.70 23.11
N ASN A 85 -8.20 -3.79 22.14
CA ASN A 85 -8.34 -4.99 21.33
C ASN A 85 -7.12 -5.17 20.40
N LYS A 86 -6.51 -6.37 20.40
CA LYS A 86 -5.32 -6.68 19.59
C LYS A 86 -5.55 -6.58 18.07
N LYS A 87 -6.82 -6.54 17.63
CA LYS A 87 -7.20 -6.46 16.21
C LYS A 87 -8.03 -5.21 15.94
N THR A 88 -7.48 -4.29 15.16
CA THR A 88 -8.18 -3.09 14.71
C THR A 88 -9.11 -3.44 13.55
N LYS A 89 -10.43 -3.47 13.79
CA LYS A 89 -11.42 -3.85 12.77
C LYS A 89 -11.78 -2.67 11.86
N LYS A 90 -12.04 -2.94 10.58
CA LYS A 90 -12.44 -1.94 9.59
C LYS A 90 -13.66 -1.13 10.02
N ASN A 91 -14.71 -1.79 10.53
CA ASN A 91 -15.93 -1.10 10.96
C ASN A 91 -15.68 -0.18 12.15
N ASP A 92 -14.75 -0.56 13.05
CA ASP A 92 -14.38 0.27 14.19
C ASP A 92 -13.59 1.49 13.70
N ILE A 93 -12.64 1.31 12.77
CA ILE A 93 -11.91 2.41 12.11
C ILE A 93 -12.88 3.37 11.44
N GLU A 94 -13.81 2.86 10.63
CA GLU A 94 -14.80 3.67 9.91
C GLU A 94 -15.68 4.47 10.87
N LYS A 95 -16.15 3.83 11.95
CA LYS A 95 -16.92 4.50 13.00
C LYS A 95 -16.10 5.64 13.64
N ARG A 96 -14.86 5.38 14.04
CA ARG A 96 -14.00 6.39 14.68
C ARG A 96 -13.63 7.53 13.73
N MET A 97 -13.39 7.23 12.46
CA MET A 97 -13.19 8.23 11.41
C MET A 97 -14.39 9.17 11.29
N LEU A 98 -15.61 8.62 11.23
CA LEU A 98 -16.84 9.42 11.15
C LEU A 98 -17.14 10.21 12.42
N GLU A 99 -16.71 9.72 13.59
CA GLU A 99 -16.78 10.47 14.85
C GLU A 99 -15.79 11.63 14.87
N ALA A 100 -14.53 11.41 14.48
CA ALA A 100 -13.51 12.45 14.40
C ALA A 100 -13.84 13.52 13.34
N ALA A 101 -14.46 13.13 12.22
CA ALA A 101 -14.88 14.06 11.17
C ALA A 101 -15.91 15.11 11.61
N LYS A 102 -16.58 14.90 12.75
CA LYS A 102 -17.57 15.84 13.31
C LYS A 102 -16.95 16.86 14.26
N ASP A 103 -15.66 16.72 14.56
CA ASP A 103 -14.95 17.50 15.56
C ASP A 103 -13.64 18.01 14.96
N GLU A 104 -13.61 19.31 14.62
CA GLU A 104 -12.46 19.96 14.00
C GLU A 104 -11.21 19.91 14.89
N THR A 105 -11.35 19.79 16.21
CA THR A 105 -10.22 19.65 17.15
C THR A 105 -9.51 18.30 17.02
N ARG A 106 -10.11 17.35 16.29
CA ARG A 106 -9.64 15.97 16.11
C ARG A 106 -9.17 15.69 14.68
N ALA A 107 -8.68 16.71 13.99
CA ALA A 107 -8.17 16.57 12.61
C ALA A 107 -7.06 15.50 12.50
N ASP A 108 -6.13 15.47 13.46
CA ASP A 108 -5.03 14.49 13.47
C ASP A 108 -5.54 13.04 13.63
N ASP A 109 -6.48 12.81 14.55
CA ASP A 109 -7.17 11.52 14.69
C ASP A 109 -7.88 11.11 13.40
N PHE A 110 -8.59 12.05 12.76
CA PHE A 110 -9.29 11.81 11.51
C PHE A 110 -8.31 11.33 10.42
N VAL A 111 -7.18 12.01 10.26
CA VAL A 111 -6.14 11.63 9.29
C VAL A 111 -5.63 10.21 9.59
N LYS A 112 -5.32 9.90 10.86
CA LYS A 112 -4.89 8.56 11.26
C LYS A 112 -5.93 7.49 10.91
N PHE A 113 -7.21 7.71 11.25
CA PHE A 113 -8.27 6.75 10.92
C PHE A 113 -8.51 6.63 9.41
N PHE A 114 -8.43 7.74 8.67
CA PHE A 114 -8.56 7.75 7.22
C PHE A 114 -7.46 6.92 6.56
N VAL A 115 -6.22 7.10 6.98
CA VAL A 115 -5.08 6.30 6.51
C VAL A 115 -5.28 4.84 6.87
N MET A 116 -5.63 4.52 8.13
CA MET A 116 -5.95 3.13 8.54
C MET A 116 -7.07 2.51 7.69
N PHE A 117 -8.09 3.30 7.32
CA PHE A 117 -9.19 2.86 6.47
C PHE A 117 -8.71 2.53 5.05
N LEU A 118 -7.85 3.37 4.46
CA LEU A 118 -7.22 3.10 3.17
C LEU A 118 -6.32 1.86 3.23
N LEU A 119 -5.55 1.70 4.30
CA LEU A 119 -4.68 0.55 4.51
C LEU A 119 -5.49 -0.76 4.53
N VAL A 120 -6.55 -0.85 5.33
CA VAL A 120 -7.35 -2.09 5.41
C VAL A 120 -8.22 -2.34 4.17
N SER A 121 -8.56 -1.29 3.42
CA SER A 121 -9.49 -1.39 2.29
C SER A 121 -8.82 -1.57 0.94
N VAL A 122 -7.64 -0.99 0.74
CA VAL A 122 -7.01 -0.87 -0.59
C VAL A 122 -5.60 -1.45 -0.59
N PHE A 123 -4.76 -1.06 0.37
CA PHE A 123 -3.31 -1.34 0.27
C PHE A 123 -2.88 -2.64 0.94
N PHE A 124 -3.40 -2.93 2.12
CA PHE A 124 -3.18 -4.15 2.90
C PHE A 124 -4.47 -4.92 3.24
N PRO A 125 -5.48 -5.03 2.34
CA PRO A 125 -6.60 -5.89 2.64
C PRO A 125 -6.07 -7.30 2.89
N ASN A 126 -6.59 -7.97 3.92
CA ASN A 126 -6.46 -9.42 4.05
C ASN A 126 -7.59 -10.10 3.27
N LYS A 127 -7.65 -11.44 3.24
CA LYS A 127 -8.68 -12.18 2.47
C LYS A 127 -10.11 -11.73 2.74
N CYS A 128 -10.39 -11.18 3.92
CA CYS A 128 -11.71 -10.66 4.27
C CYS A 128 -11.81 -9.12 4.29
N GLY A 129 -10.67 -8.40 4.21
CA GLY A 129 -10.61 -6.94 4.33
C GLY A 129 -11.16 -6.40 5.67
N LYS A 130 -11.14 -7.22 6.74
CA LYS A 130 -11.85 -6.91 7.99
C LYS A 130 -11.00 -6.30 9.08
N THR A 131 -9.68 -6.51 9.06
CA THR A 131 -8.80 -6.13 10.17
C THR A 131 -7.47 -5.62 9.65
N LEU A 132 -6.96 -4.57 10.29
CA LEU A 132 -5.62 -4.05 10.08
C LEU A 132 -4.65 -4.73 11.06
N ALA A 133 -3.47 -5.13 10.58
CA ALA A 133 -2.43 -5.70 11.42
C ALA A 133 -1.74 -4.61 12.26
N ALA A 134 -1.37 -4.94 13.50
CA ALA A 134 -0.79 -3.98 14.46
C ALA A 134 0.48 -3.30 13.93
N LYS A 135 1.32 -4.01 13.16
CA LYS A 135 2.53 -3.44 12.55
C LYS A 135 2.28 -2.18 11.71
N TYR A 136 1.12 -2.08 11.08
CA TYR A 136 0.75 -0.92 10.28
C TYR A 136 0.29 0.26 11.11
N LEU A 137 -0.09 0.07 12.38
CA LEU A 137 -0.43 1.17 13.28
C LEU A 137 0.79 2.04 13.56
N TYR A 138 1.95 1.44 13.81
CA TYR A 138 3.21 2.16 13.99
C TYR A 138 3.54 3.01 12.77
N MET A 139 3.39 2.45 11.55
CA MET A 139 3.60 3.18 10.30
C MET A 139 2.63 4.37 10.13
N VAL A 140 1.41 4.31 10.68
CA VAL A 140 0.48 5.45 10.66
C VAL A 140 0.93 6.58 11.58
N PHE A 141 1.58 6.27 12.69
CA PHE A 141 2.12 7.28 13.61
C PHE A 141 3.38 7.95 13.04
N ASP A 142 4.14 7.26 12.20
CA ASP A 142 5.30 7.79 11.47
C ASP A 142 5.02 8.00 9.97
N ILE A 143 3.82 8.48 9.63
CA ILE A 143 3.35 8.53 8.22
C ILE A 143 4.32 9.23 7.25
N ASN A 144 5.06 10.23 7.73
CA ASN A 144 6.02 11.02 6.93
C ASN A 144 7.39 10.35 6.80
N LYS A 145 7.71 9.35 7.63
CA LYS A 145 8.99 8.62 7.61
C LYS A 145 8.89 7.27 6.88
N VAL A 146 7.71 6.92 6.40
CA VAL A 146 7.43 5.65 5.72
C VAL A 146 7.43 5.87 4.22
N CYS A 147 8.30 5.14 3.50
CA CYS A 147 8.22 5.07 2.04
C CYS A 147 7.06 4.14 1.62
N TRP A 148 5.83 4.65 1.69
CA TRP A 148 4.60 3.91 1.37
C TRP A 148 4.61 3.18 0.02
N PRO A 149 5.15 3.75 -1.08
CA PRO A 149 5.23 3.03 -2.34
C PRO A 149 5.98 1.71 -2.24
N GLU A 150 7.09 1.66 -1.50
CA GLU A 150 7.87 0.44 -1.31
C GLU A 150 7.06 -0.59 -0.51
N VAL A 151 6.44 -0.18 0.60
CA VAL A 151 5.64 -1.08 1.44
C VAL A 151 4.43 -1.65 0.68
N PHE A 152 3.72 -0.82 -0.08
CA PHE A 152 2.55 -1.25 -0.85
C PHE A 152 2.92 -2.16 -2.02
N HIS A 153 3.97 -1.80 -2.75
CA HIS A 153 4.46 -2.55 -3.90
C HIS A 153 4.97 -3.93 -3.49
N ASP A 154 5.76 -4.01 -2.42
CA ASP A 154 6.27 -5.28 -1.91
C ASP A 154 5.14 -6.17 -1.39
N TYR A 155 4.21 -5.61 -0.60
CA TYR A 155 3.08 -6.41 -0.07
C TYR A 155 2.25 -7.05 -1.17
N VAL A 156 1.87 -6.30 -2.21
CA VAL A 156 1.04 -6.85 -3.29
C VAL A 156 1.81 -7.89 -4.12
N LEU A 157 3.09 -7.66 -4.41
CA LEU A 157 3.86 -8.59 -5.24
C LEU A 157 4.28 -9.84 -4.48
N ASP A 158 4.66 -9.73 -3.21
CA ASP A 158 4.90 -10.88 -2.34
C ASP A 158 3.62 -11.73 -2.22
N SER A 159 2.45 -11.09 -2.13
CA SER A 159 1.17 -11.79 -2.14
C SER A 159 0.89 -12.52 -3.46
N ILE A 160 1.12 -11.86 -4.60
CA ILE A 160 0.96 -12.46 -5.93
C ILE A 160 1.90 -13.68 -6.08
N MET A 161 3.15 -13.55 -5.64
CA MET A 161 4.14 -14.60 -5.73
C MET A 161 3.84 -15.80 -4.83
N THR A 162 3.47 -15.53 -3.58
CA THR A 162 3.10 -16.57 -2.61
C THR A 162 1.88 -17.37 -3.10
N ASN A 163 0.94 -16.71 -3.79
CA ASN A 163 -0.30 -17.32 -4.27
C ASN A 163 -0.30 -17.53 -5.80
N ARG A 164 0.87 -17.65 -6.45
CA ARG A 164 0.98 -17.75 -7.92
C ARG A 164 0.26 -18.96 -8.53
N THR A 165 0.08 -20.04 -7.75
CA THR A 165 -0.67 -21.24 -8.16
C THR A 165 -2.16 -21.16 -7.84
N ASP A 166 -2.58 -20.15 -7.08
CA ASP A 166 -3.95 -19.95 -6.61
C ASP A 166 -4.24 -18.45 -6.49
N VAL A 167 -4.32 -17.79 -7.65
CA VAL A 167 -4.37 -16.33 -7.76
C VAL A 167 -5.65 -15.72 -7.17
N GLU A 168 -6.67 -16.52 -6.85
CA GLU A 168 -7.87 -16.09 -6.14
C GLU A 168 -7.58 -15.70 -4.69
N ASN A 169 -6.47 -16.20 -4.13
CA ASN A 169 -6.03 -15.91 -2.76
C ASN A 169 -5.07 -14.71 -2.65
N VAL A 170 -4.77 -14.03 -3.76
CA VAL A 170 -3.96 -12.82 -3.76
C VAL A 170 -4.67 -11.70 -3.02
N VAL A 171 -3.90 -10.98 -2.20
CA VAL A 171 -4.34 -9.84 -1.41
C VAL A 171 -3.46 -8.62 -1.65
N GLY A 172 -3.87 -7.45 -1.16
CA GLY A 172 -3.18 -6.18 -1.41
C GLY A 172 -3.85 -5.32 -2.48
N CYS A 173 -3.12 -4.31 -2.96
CA CYS A 173 -3.59 -3.38 -3.99
C CYS A 173 -3.61 -4.02 -5.39
N ILE A 174 -4.47 -5.02 -5.62
CA ILE A 174 -4.55 -5.78 -6.89
C ILE A 174 -5.00 -4.96 -8.11
N ILE A 175 -5.48 -3.73 -7.89
CA ILE A 175 -5.77 -2.78 -8.98
C ILE A 175 -4.51 -2.19 -9.59
N TYR A 176 -3.41 -2.13 -8.82
CA TYR A 176 -2.14 -1.57 -9.28
C TYR A 176 -1.60 -2.27 -10.54
N PRO A 177 -1.49 -3.61 -10.58
CA PRO A 177 -1.04 -4.33 -11.78
C PRO A 177 -1.85 -3.96 -13.04
N LEU A 178 -3.16 -3.73 -12.93
CA LEU A 178 -3.98 -3.35 -14.09
C LEU A 178 -3.68 -1.95 -14.62
N TYR A 179 -3.48 -0.98 -13.71
CA TYR A 179 -3.04 0.36 -14.12
C TYR A 179 -1.64 0.30 -14.72
N TRP A 180 -0.74 -0.47 -14.12
CA TRP A 180 0.60 -0.68 -14.63
C TRP A 180 0.59 -1.28 -16.05
N LEU A 181 -0.23 -2.31 -16.29
CA LEU A 181 -0.43 -2.89 -17.62
C LEU A 181 -0.91 -1.83 -18.62
N ALA A 182 -1.87 -1.00 -18.25
CA ALA A 182 -2.39 0.06 -19.12
C ALA A 182 -1.38 1.18 -19.37
N GLU A 183 -0.55 1.53 -18.40
CA GLU A 183 0.55 2.48 -18.55
C GLU A 183 1.61 1.96 -19.53
N MET A 184 1.95 0.67 -19.46
CA MET A 184 3.02 0.06 -20.27
C MET A 184 2.61 -0.43 -21.65
N THR A 185 1.31 -0.50 -21.92
CA THR A 185 0.78 -1.06 -23.17
C THR A 185 -0.26 -0.16 -23.79
N LYS A 186 -0.62 -0.44 -25.04
CA LYS A 186 -1.76 0.20 -25.70
C LYS A 186 -3.10 -0.52 -25.46
N ILE A 187 -3.20 -1.34 -24.40
CA ILE A 187 -4.40 -2.14 -24.11
C ILE A 187 -5.68 -1.29 -23.97
N ALA A 188 -5.55 -0.08 -23.46
CA ALA A 188 -6.65 0.86 -23.32
C ALA A 188 -6.19 2.27 -23.71
N LYS A 189 -7.15 3.15 -24.00
CA LYS A 189 -6.90 4.58 -24.17
C LYS A 189 -6.98 5.29 -22.82
N ARG A 190 -6.00 6.15 -22.54
CA ARG A 190 -6.03 7.13 -21.45
C ARG A 190 -7.13 8.17 -21.70
N LYS A 191 -7.73 8.70 -20.64
CA LYS A 191 -8.69 9.81 -20.72
C LYS A 191 -7.93 11.10 -21.00
N ASP A 192 -8.44 11.90 -21.92
CA ASP A 192 -7.85 13.18 -22.31
C ASP A 192 -8.09 14.24 -21.22
N GLY A 193 -7.14 15.17 -21.02
CA GLY A 193 -7.29 16.33 -20.13
C GLY A 193 -7.13 16.08 -18.61
N LEU A 194 -6.59 14.93 -18.20
CA LEU A 194 -6.42 14.56 -16.78
C LEU A 194 -4.97 14.55 -16.31
N ASP A 195 -4.08 15.25 -17.01
CA ASP A 195 -2.64 15.19 -16.76
C ASP A 195 -2.25 15.80 -15.40
N LYS A 196 -3.08 16.70 -14.86
CA LYS A 196 -2.92 17.28 -13.51
C LYS A 196 -3.29 16.33 -12.36
N TYR A 197 -3.88 15.17 -12.64
CA TYR A 197 -4.29 14.21 -11.60
C TYR A 197 -3.36 13.00 -11.58
N PRO A 198 -3.29 12.23 -10.46
CA PRO A 198 -2.51 11.01 -10.39
C PRO A 198 -2.84 10.02 -11.52
N ARG A 199 -1.85 9.26 -12.02
CA ARG A 199 -2.01 8.46 -13.24
C ARG A 199 -3.17 7.46 -13.18
N PHE A 200 -3.43 6.83 -12.03
CA PHE A 200 -4.54 5.88 -11.87
C PHE A 200 -5.92 6.48 -12.24
N SER A 201 -6.12 7.78 -12.00
CA SER A 201 -7.37 8.49 -12.31
C SER A 201 -7.56 8.74 -13.82
N ARG A 202 -6.45 8.73 -14.57
CA ARG A 202 -6.40 8.98 -16.02
C ARG A 202 -6.91 7.79 -16.83
N TRP A 203 -7.23 6.68 -16.17
CA TRP A 203 -7.73 5.46 -16.79
C TRP A 203 -9.18 5.14 -16.41
N ASN A 204 -9.84 4.33 -17.24
CA ASN A 204 -11.12 3.70 -16.90
C ASN A 204 -10.89 2.22 -16.59
N LEU A 205 -10.98 1.86 -15.31
CA LEU A 205 -10.71 0.48 -14.86
C LEU A 205 -11.65 -0.55 -15.51
N SER A 206 -12.94 -0.22 -15.68
CA SER A 206 -13.87 -1.10 -16.38
C SER A 206 -13.50 -1.30 -17.85
N ASN A 207 -12.96 -0.28 -18.51
CA ASN A 207 -12.43 -0.42 -19.87
C ASN A 207 -11.17 -1.30 -19.89
N ILE A 208 -10.22 -1.07 -18.97
CA ILE A 208 -9.01 -1.91 -18.86
C ILE A 208 -9.41 -3.39 -18.70
N CYS A 209 -10.28 -3.72 -17.74
CA CYS A 209 -10.72 -5.10 -17.54
C CYS A 209 -11.38 -5.71 -18.80
N LYS A 210 -12.21 -4.95 -19.52
CA LYS A 210 -12.80 -5.41 -20.79
C LYS A 210 -11.73 -5.70 -21.83
N GLN A 211 -10.77 -4.78 -21.99
CA GLN A 211 -9.69 -4.92 -22.98
C GLN A 211 -8.73 -6.06 -22.63
N VAL A 212 -8.46 -6.30 -21.34
CA VAL A 212 -7.74 -7.51 -20.91
C VAL A 212 -8.50 -8.75 -21.36
N LEU A 213 -9.80 -8.88 -21.09
CA LEU A 213 -10.52 -10.08 -21.48
C LEU A 213 -10.59 -10.30 -23.00
N SER A 214 -10.59 -9.23 -23.80
CA SER A 214 -10.76 -9.32 -25.26
C SER A 214 -9.45 -9.35 -26.04
N ASN A 215 -8.42 -8.64 -25.59
CA ASN A 215 -7.26 -8.25 -26.42
C ASN A 215 -5.91 -8.52 -25.76
N PHE A 216 -5.87 -9.17 -24.60
CA PHE A 216 -4.61 -9.44 -23.90
C PHE A 216 -3.60 -10.28 -24.70
N GLU A 217 -4.06 -11.06 -25.68
CA GLU A 217 -3.16 -11.80 -26.58
C GLU A 217 -2.48 -10.91 -27.62
N ASN A 218 -3.08 -9.78 -27.99
CA ASN A 218 -2.64 -8.87 -29.05
C ASN A 218 -2.02 -7.58 -28.47
N LEU A 219 -1.37 -7.68 -27.32
CA LEU A 219 -0.77 -6.53 -26.66
C LEU A 219 0.47 -6.04 -27.39
N GLU A 220 0.53 -4.72 -27.60
CA GLU A 220 1.70 -4.00 -28.09
C GLU A 220 2.29 -3.16 -26.96
N GLU A 221 3.63 -3.19 -26.86
CA GLU A 221 4.37 -2.26 -26.02
C GLU A 221 4.11 -0.82 -26.49
N LYS A 222 4.00 0.10 -25.53
CA LYS A 222 4.11 1.52 -25.87
C LYS A 222 5.56 1.81 -26.22
N THR A 223 5.77 2.25 -27.46
CA THR A 223 7.07 2.74 -27.96
C THR A 223 7.53 4.02 -27.24
N GLU A 224 6.58 4.77 -26.71
CA GLU A 224 6.80 5.94 -25.86
C GLU A 224 6.20 5.62 -24.48
N LEU A 225 7.04 5.24 -23.52
CA LEU A 225 6.68 5.45 -22.12
C LEU A 225 6.31 6.94 -22.01
N TRP A 226 5.16 7.24 -21.38
CA TRP A 226 4.75 8.61 -21.10
C TRP A 226 5.77 9.19 -20.13
N SER A 227 6.81 9.79 -20.71
CA SER A 227 8.07 10.28 -20.15
C SER A 227 8.89 9.24 -19.36
N LYS A 228 10.22 9.32 -19.45
CA LYS A 228 11.10 8.92 -18.34
C LYS A 228 10.52 9.54 -17.08
N TYR A 229 10.40 8.79 -15.99
CA TYR A 229 9.85 9.25 -14.71
C TYR A 229 10.27 10.68 -14.45
N ASP A 230 9.34 11.62 -14.60
CA ASP A 230 9.64 12.99 -14.24
C ASP A 230 9.79 12.97 -12.73
N GLU A 231 10.98 13.30 -12.23
CA GLU A 231 11.22 13.33 -10.80
C GLU A 231 10.24 14.26 -10.09
N SER A 232 9.68 15.25 -10.80
CA SER A 232 8.59 16.08 -10.30
C SER A 232 7.26 15.33 -10.11
N GLU A 233 6.96 14.28 -10.87
CA GLU A 233 5.78 13.42 -10.62
C GLU A 233 5.97 12.49 -9.41
N MET A 234 7.22 12.29 -8.96
CA MET A 234 7.57 11.49 -7.77
C MET A 234 7.75 12.32 -6.49
N ARG A 235 7.88 13.64 -6.63
CA ARG A 235 7.98 14.61 -5.53
C ARG A 235 6.62 15.28 -5.38
N LEU A 236 5.92 15.02 -4.27
CA LEU A 236 5.03 16.04 -3.74
C LEU A 236 5.90 17.15 -3.15
N ASP A 237 5.39 18.39 -3.13
CA ASP A 237 6.08 19.58 -2.59
C ASP A 237 6.83 19.24 -1.29
N ASP A 238 7.97 19.89 -1.08
CA ASP A 238 8.82 19.69 0.10
C ASP A 238 7.94 19.58 1.36
N PRO A 239 8.21 18.60 2.25
CA PRO A 239 7.41 18.42 3.46
C PRO A 239 7.29 19.78 4.12
N VAL A 240 6.04 20.25 4.28
CA VAL A 240 5.78 21.49 5.01
C VAL A 240 6.41 21.27 6.38
N ASP A 241 7.45 22.04 6.69
CA ASP A 241 8.12 22.00 7.99
C ASP A 241 7.02 21.91 9.06
N GLU A 242 7.16 20.96 9.99
CA GLU A 242 6.24 20.80 11.10
C GLU A 242 6.16 22.13 11.83
N VAL A 243 5.11 22.91 11.56
CA VAL A 243 4.81 24.09 12.37
C VAL A 243 4.44 23.50 13.72
N GLU A 244 5.33 23.62 14.71
CA GLU A 244 5.04 23.33 16.11
C GLU A 244 3.77 24.11 16.49
N ILE A 245 2.62 23.44 16.42
CA ILE A 245 1.40 23.95 17.02
C ILE A 245 1.62 23.74 18.52
N VAL A 246 2.14 24.78 19.17
CA VAL A 246 2.21 24.87 20.64
C VAL A 246 0.78 24.86 21.15
N VAL A 247 0.27 23.68 21.50
CA VAL A 247 -0.97 23.54 22.28
C VAL A 247 -0.60 23.88 23.72
N PRO A 248 -1.25 24.88 24.36
CA PRO A 248 -1.01 25.17 25.77
C PRO A 248 -1.40 23.97 26.64
N ASP A 249 -0.49 23.53 27.50
CA ASP A 249 -0.73 22.49 28.50
C ASP A 249 -1.85 22.89 29.47
N GLU A 250 -3.09 22.47 29.19
CA GLU A 250 -4.11 22.38 30.24
C GLU A 250 -3.90 21.08 31.03
N LYS A 251 -3.20 21.22 32.16
CA LYS A 251 -3.11 20.20 33.22
C LYS A 251 -4.51 19.85 33.72
N ASN A 252 -5.10 18.78 33.20
CA ASN A 252 -6.16 18.07 33.88
C ASN A 252 -5.57 16.79 34.51
N GLU A 253 -5.12 16.93 35.75
CA GLU A 253 -4.82 15.81 36.63
C GLU A 253 -6.12 15.03 36.88
N VAL A 254 -6.22 13.81 36.33
CA VAL A 254 -7.23 12.83 36.74
C VAL A 254 -6.48 11.70 37.46
N PRO A 255 -6.86 11.35 38.70
CA PRO A 255 -6.09 10.40 39.50
C PRO A 255 -6.26 8.97 38.96
N VAL A 256 -5.14 8.34 38.60
CA VAL A 256 -5.05 6.92 38.27
C VAL A 256 -5.28 6.10 39.55
N LYS A 257 -6.37 5.33 39.60
CA LYS A 257 -6.48 4.23 40.55
C LYS A 257 -5.69 3.03 40.00
N VAL A 258 -4.57 2.74 40.65
CA VAL A 258 -3.81 1.51 40.47
C VAL A 258 -4.63 0.36 41.06
N GLN A 259 -4.94 -0.64 40.26
CA GLN A 259 -5.23 -1.98 40.75
C GLN A 259 -4.21 -2.91 40.11
N ASP A 260 -3.32 -3.41 40.96
CA ASP A 260 -2.37 -4.45 40.65
C ASP A 260 -3.14 -5.78 40.45
N GLU A 261 -3.04 -6.36 39.26
CA GLU A 261 -3.22 -7.79 39.08
C GLU A 261 -2.03 -8.31 38.26
N GLU A 262 -1.09 -8.91 38.98
CA GLU A 262 -0.09 -9.81 38.43
C GLU A 262 -0.80 -10.95 37.69
N ASN A 263 -0.58 -11.05 36.39
CA ASN A 263 -0.81 -12.28 35.66
C ASN A 263 0.39 -12.53 34.74
N GLU A 264 1.17 -13.55 35.11
CA GLU A 264 2.26 -14.10 34.33
C GLU A 264 1.79 -14.43 32.90
N VAL A 265 2.45 -13.84 31.91
CA VAL A 265 2.25 -14.16 30.49
C VAL A 265 3.31 -15.20 30.09
N PRO A 266 2.96 -16.31 29.43
CA PRO A 266 3.95 -17.25 28.92
C PRO A 266 4.77 -16.58 27.81
N VAL A 267 6.09 -16.70 27.93
CA VAL A 267 7.06 -16.32 26.90
C VAL A 267 6.87 -17.27 25.71
N GLU A 268 6.24 -16.81 24.63
CA GLU A 268 6.45 -17.40 23.32
C GLU A 268 7.66 -16.73 22.66
N GLU A 269 8.64 -17.56 22.29
CA GLU A 269 9.89 -17.18 21.63
C GLU A 269 9.63 -16.31 20.38
N ASN A 270 9.97 -15.03 20.47
CA ASN A 270 10.25 -14.23 19.28
C ASN A 270 11.57 -14.72 18.67
N VAL A 271 11.49 -15.69 17.76
CA VAL A 271 12.59 -16.03 16.88
C VAL A 271 12.87 -14.82 15.99
N GLY A 272 14.07 -14.26 16.15
CA GLY A 272 14.44 -12.91 15.75
C GLY A 272 14.34 -12.58 14.27
N ALA A 273 13.96 -11.33 14.00
CA ALA A 273 14.04 -10.69 12.69
C ALA A 273 15.10 -9.58 12.72
N SER A 274 16.37 -9.96 12.91
CA SER A 274 17.52 -9.03 12.93
C SER A 274 18.21 -8.90 11.56
N SER A 275 17.65 -9.40 10.45
CA SER A 275 18.38 -9.45 9.16
C SER A 275 17.75 -8.71 7.98
N GLU A 276 16.52 -8.18 8.09
CA GLU A 276 15.79 -7.64 6.92
C GLU A 276 16.05 -6.15 6.65
N ALA A 277 16.60 -5.40 7.61
CA ALA A 277 16.79 -3.94 7.51
C ALA A 277 17.79 -3.48 6.42
N LYS A 278 18.63 -4.37 5.88
CA LYS A 278 19.58 -4.06 4.77
C LYS A 278 19.01 -4.31 3.37
N SER A 279 17.75 -4.74 3.24
CA SER A 279 17.22 -5.36 2.01
C SER A 279 16.57 -4.39 1.00
N PHE A 280 15.80 -3.37 1.45
CA PHE A 280 14.86 -2.67 0.56
C PHE A 280 15.51 -1.87 -0.59
N LYS A 281 16.48 -0.99 -0.28
CA LYS A 281 17.21 -0.23 -1.32
C LYS A 281 18.05 -1.14 -2.22
N ALA A 282 18.61 -2.22 -1.67
CA ALA A 282 19.43 -3.18 -2.42
C ALA A 282 18.60 -4.04 -3.39
N LYS A 283 17.36 -4.41 -3.01
CA LYS A 283 16.44 -5.24 -3.79
C LYS A 283 16.12 -4.66 -5.18
N TYR A 284 16.06 -3.33 -5.30
CA TYR A 284 15.68 -2.64 -6.54
C TYR A 284 16.82 -1.89 -7.25
N GLN A 285 18.03 -1.85 -6.69
CA GLN A 285 19.18 -1.14 -7.29
C GLN A 285 19.46 -1.59 -8.74
N PHE A 286 19.40 -2.89 -9.01
CA PHE A 286 19.61 -3.43 -10.35
C PHE A 286 18.45 -3.09 -11.31
N ALA A 287 17.21 -3.08 -10.81
CA ALA A 287 16.04 -2.72 -11.61
C ALA A 287 16.10 -1.26 -12.09
N ARG A 288 16.54 -0.36 -11.21
CA ARG A 288 16.77 1.07 -11.50
C ARG A 288 17.85 1.30 -12.55
N ALA A 289 18.84 0.41 -12.67
CA ALA A 289 19.92 0.51 -13.65
C ALA A 289 19.56 -0.01 -15.06
N LEU A 290 18.43 -0.73 -15.19
CA LEU A 290 17.96 -1.32 -16.45
C LEU A 290 16.84 -0.52 -17.14
N ILE A 291 16.38 0.55 -16.51
CA ILE A 291 15.33 1.47 -16.98
C ILE A 291 16.02 2.77 -17.40
#